data_AF-A0A948C9Y4-F1
#
_entry.id   AF-A0A948C9Y4-F1
#
_cell.length_a   1.000
_cell.length_b   1.000
_cell.length_c   1.000
_cell.angle_alpha   90.00
_cell.angle_beta   90.00
_cell.angle_gamma   90.00
#
_symmetry.space_group_name_H-M   'P 1'
#
loop_
_entity.id
_entity.type
_entity.pdbx_description
1 polymer ?
#
loop_
_entity_poly.entity_id
_entity_poly.type
_entity_poly.pdbx_seq_one_letter_code
_entity_poly.pdbx_strand_id
1 'polypeptide(L)'
;MKGWFKKNKLSTASIFITSAMLFGMFFSTFITSTNAAFNEQINYQGKLTDASNIAVSDGNKCIKFRMMNAPTAGTELWTEEWKGSTSYATTTSGQFSVLLGSHQTLSSVNFNQSSIYLELQFDPACDGTYEEVFSPRKKLGSVPSAFESKKLGGKLESDLATLAENEIIAGQWNFNATTTLSTTTIAKLTVTNDTNLGIINTGIWNGTTIATNYGGTGLTSFTSGQLFYASGSGTMGQIATSSLGLLTTNVAEGSNLYYTDARSRSAVSVTTPLSYNSSTGAFSIAPASTSANGYLSSTDWTTFNNKESVLTFSGPLSRSVNTISMPSATGSVNGYLVSTDWTTFNNKQNGSTNLTSIASIATTTGNLIIANGTGWTGLIVGANGKV
;
A
#
# COMPACT_ATOMS: atom_id res chain seq x y z
N MET A 1 -16.65 -57.71 33.71
CA MET A 1 -15.76 -56.66 34.24
C MET A 1 -15.46 -55.67 33.11
N LYS A 2 -15.49 -54.35 33.38
CA LYS A 2 -15.39 -53.20 32.44
C LYS A 2 -16.73 -52.62 31.97
N GLY A 3 -17.43 -51.92 32.86
CA GLY A 3 -18.57 -51.09 32.46
C GLY A 3 -19.09 -50.09 33.48
N TRP A 4 -18.48 -49.98 34.67
CA TRP A 4 -19.10 -49.25 35.78
C TRP A 4 -18.13 -48.40 36.59
N PHE A 5 -17.31 -47.56 35.93
CA PHE A 5 -16.59 -46.46 36.60
C PHE A 5 -16.23 -45.37 35.59
N LYS A 6 -17.21 -44.58 35.13
CA LYS A 6 -16.95 -43.19 34.70
C LYS A 6 -17.58 -42.26 35.72
N LYS A 7 -16.81 -42.00 36.77
CA LYS A 7 -17.11 -41.06 37.85
C LYS A 7 -17.30 -39.65 37.27
N ASN A 8 -18.39 -39.03 37.69
CA ASN A 8 -18.65 -37.60 37.66
C ASN A 8 -17.40 -36.79 38.04
N LYS A 9 -16.75 -36.16 37.06
CA LYS A 9 -15.86 -35.02 37.28
C LYS A 9 -16.61 -33.76 36.83
N LEU A 10 -17.63 -33.38 37.59
CA LEU A 10 -18.10 -32.00 37.57
C LEU A 10 -17.00 -31.19 38.27
N SER A 11 -16.29 -30.41 37.45
CA SER A 11 -15.14 -29.61 37.86
C SER A 11 -15.49 -28.70 39.02
N THR A 12 -14.75 -28.79 40.11
CA THR A 12 -14.78 -27.86 41.26
C THR A 12 -14.64 -26.39 40.84
N ALA A 13 -14.09 -26.10 39.65
CA ALA A 13 -14.03 -24.75 39.09
C ALA A 13 -15.44 -24.19 38.76
N SER A 14 -16.39 -25.02 38.34
CA SER A 14 -17.73 -24.56 37.95
C SER A 14 -18.59 -24.14 39.16
N ILE A 15 -18.34 -24.73 40.34
CA ILE A 15 -19.05 -24.39 41.59
C ILE A 15 -18.49 -23.10 42.22
N PHE A 16 -17.18 -22.87 42.10
CA PHE A 16 -16.57 -21.62 42.56
C PHE A 16 -16.96 -20.42 41.70
N ILE A 17 -17.06 -20.58 40.37
CA ILE A 17 -17.45 -19.51 39.46
C ILE A 17 -18.93 -19.12 39.66
N THR A 18 -19.83 -20.08 39.84
CA THR A 18 -21.25 -19.78 40.10
C THR A 18 -21.48 -19.16 41.47
N SER A 19 -20.74 -19.58 42.51
CA SER A 19 -20.80 -18.98 43.85
C SER A 19 -20.23 -17.56 43.87
N ALA A 20 -19.13 -17.30 43.17
CA ALA A 20 -18.56 -15.95 43.03
C ALA A 20 -19.47 -15.01 42.23
N MET A 21 -20.16 -15.50 41.20
CA MET A 21 -21.18 -14.73 40.48
C MET A 21 -22.43 -14.44 41.34
N LEU A 22 -22.87 -15.38 42.18
CA LEU A 22 -24.00 -15.18 43.10
C LEU A 22 -23.65 -14.18 44.22
N PHE A 23 -22.42 -14.23 44.75
CA PHE A 23 -21.94 -13.31 45.78
C PHE A 23 -21.72 -11.89 45.23
N GLY A 24 -21.22 -11.77 43.99
CA GLY A 24 -21.11 -10.49 43.28
C GLY A 24 -22.46 -9.86 42.92
N MET A 25 -23.48 -10.67 42.62
CA MET A 25 -24.85 -10.20 42.41
C MET A 25 -25.52 -9.72 43.71
N PHE A 26 -25.22 -10.33 44.85
CA PHE A 26 -25.76 -9.90 46.15
C PHE A 26 -25.09 -8.64 46.71
N PHE A 27 -23.87 -8.31 46.28
CA PHE A 27 -23.15 -7.10 46.74
C PHE A 27 -23.36 -5.86 45.86
N SER A 28 -23.92 -6.00 44.65
CA SER A 28 -24.19 -4.87 43.75
C SER A 28 -25.54 -4.18 43.98
N THR A 29 -26.39 -4.68 44.88
CA THR A 29 -27.73 -4.14 45.15
C THR A 29 -27.83 -3.30 46.42
N PHE A 30 -26.71 -2.98 47.08
CA PHE A 30 -26.68 -2.18 48.32
C PHE A 30 -25.92 -0.85 48.19
N ILE A 31 -26.00 -0.19 47.03
CA ILE A 31 -25.77 1.26 47.00
C ILE A 31 -27.11 1.95 47.20
N THR A 32 -27.56 2.01 48.46
CA THR A 32 -28.59 2.98 48.84
C THR A 32 -27.90 4.30 49.04
N SER A 33 -28.02 5.21 48.07
CA SER A 33 -27.79 6.63 48.28
C SER A 33 -28.68 7.08 49.44
N THR A 34 -28.10 7.29 50.62
CA THR A 34 -28.81 7.86 51.77
C THR A 34 -28.83 9.36 51.62
N ASN A 35 -29.89 9.88 51.02
CA ASN A 35 -30.20 11.30 51.08
C ASN A 35 -30.80 11.62 52.45
N ALA A 36 -30.31 12.66 53.13
CA ALA A 36 -30.96 13.21 54.31
C ALA A 36 -32.26 13.92 53.87
N ALA A 37 -33.32 13.15 53.62
CA ALA A 37 -34.61 13.69 53.22
C ALA A 37 -35.39 14.21 54.44
N PHE A 38 -35.98 15.40 54.34
CA PHE A 38 -36.93 15.88 55.35
C PHE A 38 -38.22 15.06 55.29
N ASN A 39 -38.99 15.01 56.38
CA ASN A 39 -40.29 14.33 56.35
C ASN A 39 -41.26 15.09 55.43
N GLU A 40 -41.65 14.48 54.31
CA GLU A 40 -42.56 15.06 53.30
C GLU A 40 -44.04 15.01 53.74
N GLN A 41 -44.31 15.00 55.04
CA GLN A 41 -45.65 15.01 55.64
C GLN A 41 -45.85 16.29 56.44
N ILE A 42 -47.10 16.77 56.50
CA ILE A 42 -47.45 18.01 57.21
C ILE A 42 -48.20 17.63 58.49
N ASN A 43 -47.65 18.00 59.63
CA ASN A 43 -48.35 17.86 60.90
C ASN A 43 -49.53 18.85 60.97
N TYR A 44 -50.72 18.33 61.23
CA TYR A 44 -51.91 19.14 61.43
C TYR A 44 -52.67 18.68 62.67
N GLN A 45 -53.04 19.65 63.51
CA GLN A 45 -53.78 19.43 64.74
C GLN A 45 -55.00 20.34 64.77
N GLY A 46 -56.11 19.82 65.27
CA GLY A 46 -57.34 20.55 65.40
C GLY A 46 -58.16 20.09 66.59
N LYS A 47 -59.11 20.93 67.01
CA LYS A 47 -60.13 20.58 68.00
C LYS A 47 -61.49 20.69 67.35
N LEU A 48 -62.24 19.59 67.35
CA LEU A 48 -63.63 19.54 66.93
C LEU A 48 -64.52 19.82 68.13
N THR A 49 -65.41 20.81 67.97
CA THR A 49 -66.47 21.12 68.92
C THR A 49 -67.80 21.10 68.20
N ASP A 50 -68.85 20.74 68.93
CA ASP A 50 -70.22 20.91 68.47
C ASP A 50 -70.64 22.39 68.51
N ALA A 51 -71.88 22.67 68.08
CA ALA A 51 -72.45 24.01 68.06
C ALA A 51 -72.58 24.66 69.47
N SER A 52 -72.49 23.87 70.54
CA SER A 52 -72.51 24.34 71.94
C SER A 52 -71.10 24.56 72.51
N ASN A 53 -70.06 24.50 71.67
CA ASN A 53 -68.64 24.54 72.05
C ASN A 53 -68.19 23.36 72.93
N ILE A 54 -68.93 22.26 72.97
CA ILE A 54 -68.53 21.05 73.66
C ILE A 54 -67.67 20.21 72.71
N ALA A 55 -66.62 19.58 73.25
CA ALA A 55 -65.76 18.71 72.46
C ALA A 55 -66.55 17.54 71.86
N VAL A 56 -66.34 17.27 70.57
CA VAL A 56 -66.91 16.09 69.91
C VAL A 56 -66.38 14.83 70.61
N SER A 57 -67.25 13.82 70.77
CA SER A 57 -66.95 12.57 71.49
C SER A 57 -65.74 11.85 70.91
N ASP A 58 -64.98 11.19 71.80
CA ASP A 58 -63.78 10.44 71.45
C ASP A 58 -64.07 9.30 70.48
N GLY A 59 -63.08 9.00 69.63
CA GLY A 59 -63.14 7.90 68.66
C GLY A 59 -62.82 8.34 67.24
N ASN A 60 -63.07 7.41 66.31
CA ASN A 60 -62.80 7.56 64.88
C ASN A 60 -63.71 8.62 64.25
N LYS A 61 -63.13 9.48 63.41
CA LYS A 61 -63.80 10.57 62.70
C LYS A 61 -63.45 10.52 61.22
N CYS A 62 -64.44 10.72 60.37
CA CYS A 62 -64.27 10.89 58.93
C CYS A 62 -63.99 12.35 58.62
N ILE A 63 -62.77 12.63 58.18
CA ILE A 63 -62.31 13.99 57.89
C ILE A 63 -61.72 14.00 56.49
N LYS A 64 -61.89 15.10 55.76
CA LYS A 64 -61.22 15.33 54.49
C LYS A 64 -60.47 16.64 54.54
N PHE A 65 -59.22 16.58 54.12
CA PHE A 65 -58.34 17.73 54.00
C PHE A 65 -58.18 18.07 52.54
N ARG A 66 -58.29 19.35 52.20
CA ARG A 66 -58.10 19.83 50.83
C ARG A 66 -57.13 20.98 50.83
N MET A 67 -56.16 20.95 49.92
CA MET A 67 -55.33 22.11 49.63
C MET A 67 -55.94 22.88 48.47
N MET A 68 -56.10 24.19 48.67
CA MET A 68 -56.78 25.09 47.75
C MET A 68 -55.86 26.28 47.44
N ASN A 69 -55.97 26.83 46.22
CA ASN A 69 -55.14 27.96 45.78
C ASN A 69 -55.67 29.35 46.22
N ALA A 70 -56.80 29.42 46.93
CA ALA A 70 -57.43 30.67 47.35
C ALA A 70 -58.09 30.55 48.75
N PRO A 71 -58.27 31.66 49.48
CA PRO A 71 -58.89 31.66 50.82
C PRO A 71 -60.39 31.37 50.79
N THR A 72 -61.09 31.76 49.72
CA THR A 72 -62.50 31.50 49.43
C THR A 72 -62.65 31.17 47.94
N ALA A 73 -63.51 30.20 47.59
CA ALA A 73 -63.57 29.60 46.25
C ALA A 73 -62.17 29.11 45.75
N GLY A 74 -61.99 28.78 44.48
CA GLY A 74 -60.69 28.35 43.93
C GLY A 74 -60.60 26.86 43.59
N THR A 75 -59.43 26.47 43.08
CA THR A 75 -59.15 25.13 42.55
C THR A 75 -58.53 24.24 43.63
N GLU A 76 -58.94 22.98 43.66
CA GLU A 76 -58.32 21.95 44.48
C GLU A 76 -56.96 21.54 43.90
N LEU A 77 -55.94 21.63 44.73
CA LEU A 77 -54.56 21.25 44.41
C LEU A 77 -54.25 19.82 44.87
N TRP A 78 -54.90 19.40 45.95
CA TRP A 78 -54.72 18.09 46.57
C TRP A 78 -55.85 17.82 47.56
N THR A 79 -56.18 16.55 47.75
CA THR A 79 -57.16 16.08 48.72
C THR A 79 -56.67 14.82 49.40
N GLU A 80 -56.98 14.67 50.68
CA GLU A 80 -56.74 13.45 51.44
C GLU A 80 -57.93 13.17 52.34
N GLU A 81 -58.45 11.96 52.25
CA GLU A 81 -59.60 11.50 53.01
C GLU A 81 -59.15 10.54 54.11
N TRP A 82 -59.50 10.89 55.34
CA TRP A 82 -59.31 10.10 56.54
C TRP A 82 -60.58 9.29 56.83
N LYS A 83 -60.90 8.37 55.92
CA LYS A 83 -62.07 7.48 56.00
C LYS A 83 -61.64 6.03 55.78
N GLY A 84 -61.97 5.14 56.72
CA GLY A 84 -61.65 3.71 56.65
C GLY A 84 -60.95 3.17 57.91
N SER A 85 -60.98 1.85 58.09
CA SER A 85 -60.57 1.16 59.33
C SER A 85 -59.14 1.45 59.81
N THR A 86 -58.23 1.83 58.91
CA THR A 86 -56.82 2.15 59.22
C THR A 86 -56.44 3.61 58.89
N SER A 87 -57.39 4.45 58.50
CA SER A 87 -57.17 5.82 58.02
C SER A 87 -58.06 6.85 58.71
N TYR A 88 -58.73 6.52 59.82
CA TYR A 88 -59.52 7.50 60.57
C TYR A 88 -58.64 8.52 61.29
N ALA A 89 -59.12 9.77 61.35
CA ALA A 89 -58.63 10.69 62.35
C ALA A 89 -59.25 10.32 63.69
N THR A 90 -58.44 10.13 64.73
CA THR A 90 -58.95 9.82 66.06
C THR A 90 -59.02 11.09 66.91
N THR A 91 -60.13 11.24 67.63
CA THR A 91 -60.31 12.34 68.59
C THR A 91 -60.15 11.87 70.02
N THR A 92 -59.49 12.70 70.83
CA THR A 92 -59.41 12.56 72.29
C THR A 92 -59.68 13.93 72.91
N SER A 93 -60.75 14.03 73.72
CA SER A 93 -61.33 15.31 74.17
C SER A 93 -61.57 16.30 73.03
N GLY A 94 -62.07 15.80 71.90
CA GLY A 94 -62.30 16.55 70.67
C GLY A 94 -61.04 16.97 69.91
N GLN A 95 -59.82 16.69 70.40
CA GLN A 95 -58.58 17.02 69.71
C GLN A 95 -58.15 15.87 68.80
N PHE A 96 -57.65 16.18 67.61
CA PHE A 96 -57.05 15.22 66.69
C PHE A 96 -55.68 15.72 66.21
N SER A 97 -54.80 14.78 65.89
CA SER A 97 -53.48 15.04 65.30
C SER A 97 -53.25 14.09 64.15
N VAL A 98 -52.94 14.62 62.98
CA VAL A 98 -52.72 13.82 61.76
C VAL A 98 -51.46 14.30 61.02
N LEU A 99 -50.89 13.40 60.23
CA LEU A 99 -49.79 13.70 59.30
C LEU A 99 -50.36 13.67 57.88
N LEU A 100 -50.66 14.84 57.32
CA LEU A 100 -51.14 14.97 55.95
C LEU A 100 -50.05 14.52 54.98
N GLY A 101 -50.42 13.74 53.96
CA GLY A 101 -49.48 13.08 53.06
C GLY A 101 -49.32 11.59 53.34
N SER A 102 -49.90 11.08 54.43
CA SER A 102 -49.82 9.66 54.81
C SER A 102 -50.73 8.76 53.97
N HIS A 103 -51.84 9.30 53.46
CA HIS A 103 -52.82 8.53 52.70
C HIS A 103 -52.91 9.00 51.25
N GLN A 104 -52.46 10.22 50.93
CA GLN A 104 -52.28 10.70 49.58
C GLN A 104 -50.96 11.46 49.46
N THR A 105 -50.03 10.99 48.63
CA THR A 105 -48.73 11.67 48.45
C THR A 105 -48.89 13.14 48.07
N LEU A 106 -48.03 14.00 48.61
CA LEU A 106 -47.95 15.43 48.30
C LEU A 106 -47.07 15.73 47.07
N SER A 107 -46.51 14.70 46.42
CA SER A 107 -45.57 14.84 45.29
C SER A 107 -46.16 15.58 44.07
N SER A 108 -47.48 15.52 43.87
CA SER A 108 -48.18 16.23 42.79
C SER A 108 -48.44 17.71 43.07
N VAL A 109 -48.27 18.16 44.33
CA VAL A 109 -48.56 19.54 44.71
C VAL A 109 -47.43 20.45 44.27
N ASN A 110 -47.78 21.47 43.47
CA ASN A 110 -46.86 22.55 43.18
C ASN A 110 -46.80 23.52 44.38
N PHE A 111 -45.77 23.40 45.21
CA PHE A 111 -45.54 24.27 46.36
C PHE A 111 -44.90 25.62 45.99
N ASN A 112 -44.42 25.79 44.75
CA ASN A 112 -43.89 27.04 44.20
C ASN A 112 -45.01 27.97 43.67
N GLN A 113 -45.95 28.34 44.54
CA GLN A 113 -47.02 29.29 44.21
C GLN A 113 -47.24 30.27 45.36
N SER A 114 -47.89 31.41 45.07
CA SER A 114 -47.94 32.56 45.99
C SER A 114 -48.67 32.30 47.31
N SER A 115 -49.63 31.37 47.36
CA SER A 115 -50.35 30.98 48.58
C SER A 115 -51.05 29.63 48.41
N ILE A 116 -50.99 28.79 49.44
CA ILE A 116 -51.76 27.54 49.55
C ILE A 116 -52.54 27.59 50.86
N TYR A 117 -53.82 27.20 50.81
CA TYR A 117 -54.73 27.19 51.94
C TYR A 117 -55.25 25.78 52.20
N LEU A 118 -55.36 25.39 53.46
CA LEU A 118 -55.92 24.12 53.88
C LEU A 118 -57.39 24.31 54.30
N GLU A 119 -58.26 23.54 53.66
CA GLU A 119 -59.67 23.40 54.01
C GLU A 119 -59.88 22.07 54.73
N LEU A 120 -60.66 22.11 55.81
CA LEU A 120 -61.08 20.95 56.57
C LEU A 120 -62.56 20.70 56.28
N GLN A 121 -62.92 19.45 56.02
CA GLN A 121 -64.30 19.01 55.95
C GLN A 121 -64.50 17.84 56.90
N PHE A 122 -65.62 17.84 57.62
CA PHE A 122 -65.97 16.78 58.56
C PHE A 122 -67.28 16.11 58.12
N ASP A 123 -67.27 14.79 58.16
CA ASP A 123 -68.41 13.93 57.88
C ASP A 123 -68.75 13.21 59.20
N PRO A 124 -69.77 13.68 59.94
CA PRO A 124 -70.18 13.07 61.20
C PRO A 124 -70.76 11.66 61.03
N ALA A 125 -71.37 11.37 59.87
CA ALA A 125 -72.06 10.12 59.58
C ALA A 125 -71.15 9.04 58.97
N CYS A 126 -69.97 9.44 58.49
CA CYS A 126 -69.04 8.61 57.73
C CYS A 126 -69.69 7.96 56.49
N ASP A 127 -70.65 8.63 55.86
CA ASP A 127 -71.38 8.13 54.69
C ASP A 127 -70.79 8.63 53.35
N GLY A 128 -69.77 9.49 53.42
CA GLY A 128 -69.08 10.06 52.27
C GLY A 128 -69.67 11.37 51.77
N THR A 129 -70.73 11.88 52.39
CA THR A 129 -71.14 13.28 52.24
C THR A 129 -70.50 14.12 53.34
N TYR A 130 -69.97 15.28 52.98
CA TYR A 130 -69.22 16.15 53.89
C TYR A 130 -70.02 17.41 54.14
N GLU A 131 -70.91 17.38 55.12
CA GLU A 131 -71.86 18.45 55.42
C GLU A 131 -71.17 19.65 56.08
N GLU A 132 -70.13 19.39 56.87
CA GLU A 132 -69.43 20.41 57.64
C GLU A 132 -68.15 20.85 56.93
N VAL A 133 -68.14 22.09 56.42
CA VAL A 133 -66.97 22.70 55.78
C VAL A 133 -66.48 23.85 56.64
N PHE A 134 -65.27 23.72 57.19
CA PHE A 134 -64.72 24.73 58.10
C PHE A 134 -64.11 25.91 57.34
N SER A 135 -64.55 27.12 57.72
CA SER A 135 -64.11 28.40 57.18
C SER A 135 -63.74 29.36 58.33
N PRO A 136 -62.73 30.25 58.18
CA PRO A 136 -61.89 30.44 57.00
C PRO A 136 -60.82 29.36 56.83
N ARG A 137 -60.39 29.12 55.59
CA ARG A 137 -59.29 28.19 55.29
C ARG A 137 -57.98 28.66 55.91
N LYS A 138 -57.14 27.72 56.36
CA LYS A 138 -55.86 28.02 56.99
C LYS A 138 -54.75 28.17 55.95
N LYS A 139 -54.17 29.36 55.80
CA LYS A 139 -52.99 29.56 54.95
C LYS A 139 -51.80 28.76 55.48
N LEU A 140 -51.14 27.98 54.61
CA LEU A 140 -49.87 27.32 54.92
C LEU A 140 -48.74 28.35 54.92
N GLY A 141 -47.91 28.33 55.97
CA GLY A 141 -46.82 29.28 56.20
C GLY A 141 -45.53 28.87 55.49
N SER A 142 -44.50 28.48 56.26
CA SER A 142 -43.19 28.04 55.75
C SER A 142 -43.18 26.63 55.14
N VAL A 143 -44.29 25.89 55.25
CA VAL A 143 -44.40 24.51 54.76
C VAL A 143 -44.08 24.41 53.26
N PRO A 144 -44.68 25.22 52.36
CA PRO A 144 -44.33 25.19 50.93
C PRO A 144 -42.83 25.42 50.67
N SER A 145 -42.19 26.30 51.44
CA SER A 145 -40.75 26.58 51.30
C SER A 145 -39.87 25.38 51.62
N ALA A 146 -40.26 24.52 52.58
CA ALA A 146 -39.55 23.28 52.87
C ALA A 146 -39.70 22.24 51.75
N PHE A 147 -40.87 22.18 51.09
CA PHE A 147 -41.06 21.32 49.92
C PHE A 147 -40.31 21.81 48.68
N GLU A 148 -40.07 23.11 48.56
CA GLU A 148 -39.31 23.68 47.44
C GLU A 148 -37.79 23.67 47.67
N SER A 149 -37.29 23.49 48.90
CA SER A 149 -35.84 23.44 49.16
C SER A 149 -35.13 22.22 48.56
N LYS A 150 -35.87 21.20 48.10
CA LYS A 150 -35.33 20.06 47.34
C LYS A 150 -35.14 20.34 45.85
N LYS A 151 -35.59 21.50 45.35
CA LYS A 151 -35.51 21.89 43.94
C LYS A 151 -34.57 23.07 43.77
N LEU A 152 -33.75 23.06 42.72
CA LEU A 152 -32.97 24.22 42.27
C LEU A 152 -33.55 24.70 40.94
N GLY A 153 -34.08 25.93 40.89
CA GLY A 153 -34.73 26.45 39.68
C GLY A 153 -35.95 25.63 39.23
N GLY A 154 -36.63 24.97 40.16
CA GLY A 154 -37.78 24.09 39.88
C GLY A 154 -37.42 22.69 39.39
N LYS A 155 -36.13 22.39 39.24
CA LYS A 155 -35.62 21.07 38.84
C LYS A 155 -35.14 20.29 40.06
N LEU A 156 -35.37 18.97 40.03
CA LEU A 156 -34.79 18.06 41.03
C LEU A 156 -33.32 17.79 40.67
N GLU A 157 -32.56 17.25 41.63
CA GLU A 157 -31.17 16.83 41.40
C GLU A 157 -31.02 15.88 40.21
N SER A 158 -32.00 15.00 39.98
CA SER A 158 -32.03 14.07 38.84
C SER A 158 -32.02 14.75 37.46
N ASP A 159 -32.38 16.03 37.40
CA ASP A 159 -32.44 16.81 36.16
C ASP A 159 -31.19 17.69 35.95
N LEU A 160 -30.23 17.63 36.86
CA LEU A 160 -29.00 18.42 36.82
C LEU A 160 -27.82 17.50 36.49
N ALA A 161 -26.85 18.00 35.72
CA ALA A 161 -25.54 17.37 35.69
C ALA A 161 -24.73 17.86 36.89
N THR A 162 -24.25 16.92 37.69
CA THR A 162 -23.38 17.18 38.82
C THR A 162 -21.93 16.94 38.43
N LEU A 163 -20.98 17.51 39.17
CA LEU A 163 -19.55 17.27 38.96
C LEU A 163 -19.09 15.91 39.53
N ALA A 164 -20.01 14.95 39.71
CA ALA A 164 -19.65 13.63 40.19
C ALA A 164 -18.73 12.92 39.18
N GLU A 165 -17.70 12.23 39.69
CA GLU A 165 -16.64 11.64 38.86
C GLU A 165 -17.14 10.61 37.83
N ASN A 166 -18.37 10.09 37.96
CA ASN A 166 -18.95 9.05 37.09
C ASN A 166 -20.47 9.21 36.85
N GLU A 167 -20.93 10.38 36.44
CA GLU A 167 -22.35 10.59 36.19
C GLU A 167 -22.80 9.99 34.84
N ILE A 168 -23.86 9.16 34.87
CA ILE A 168 -24.58 8.73 33.67
C ILE A 168 -25.71 9.72 33.44
N ILE A 169 -25.52 10.65 32.53
CA ILE A 169 -26.57 11.58 32.13
C ILE A 169 -27.51 10.88 31.14
N ALA A 170 -28.77 10.69 31.53
CA ALA A 170 -29.81 10.13 30.66
C ALA A 170 -30.59 11.26 29.96
N GLY A 171 -30.88 11.11 28.65
CA GLY A 171 -31.69 12.05 27.86
C GLY A 171 -30.91 12.87 26.82
N GLN A 172 -31.62 13.79 26.16
CA GLN A 172 -31.03 14.68 25.14
C GLN A 172 -30.43 15.93 25.81
N TRP A 173 -29.14 16.17 25.56
CA TRP A 173 -28.45 17.40 25.98
C TRP A 173 -28.06 18.22 24.75
N ASN A 174 -28.57 19.46 24.70
CA ASN A 174 -28.24 20.42 23.63
C ASN A 174 -27.16 21.37 24.13
N PHE A 175 -25.97 21.29 23.53
CA PHE A 175 -24.89 22.25 23.78
C PHE A 175 -24.95 23.34 22.71
N ASN A 176 -25.37 24.55 23.09
CA ASN A 176 -25.57 25.67 22.16
C ASN A 176 -24.28 26.41 21.75
N ALA A 177 -23.10 25.88 22.10
CA ALA A 177 -21.79 26.46 21.83
C ALA A 177 -20.76 25.37 21.51
N THR A 178 -19.58 25.77 21.04
CA THR A 178 -18.46 24.87 20.78
C THR A 178 -18.00 24.18 22.08
N THR A 179 -18.38 22.91 22.24
CA THR A 179 -17.92 22.08 23.36
C THR A 179 -16.55 21.50 23.04
N THR A 180 -15.54 21.83 23.84
CA THR A 180 -14.22 21.20 23.76
C THR A 180 -14.13 20.10 24.81
N LEU A 181 -14.12 18.84 24.39
CA LEU A 181 -13.91 17.68 25.26
C LEU A 181 -12.40 17.48 25.46
N SER A 182 -11.85 18.06 26.53
CA SER A 182 -10.41 18.19 26.77
C SER A 182 -9.73 16.96 27.39
N THR A 183 -10.47 15.90 27.72
CA THR A 183 -9.89 14.68 28.33
C THR A 183 -9.64 13.61 27.25
N THR A 184 -8.49 12.98 27.33
CA THR A 184 -7.78 12.34 26.20
C THR A 184 -8.36 11.03 25.68
N THR A 185 -9.54 10.59 26.11
CA THR A 185 -10.12 9.33 25.61
C THR A 185 -11.65 9.31 25.71
N ILE A 186 -12.33 9.42 24.57
CA ILE A 186 -13.75 9.09 24.47
C ILE A 186 -13.85 7.63 24.06
N ALA A 187 -14.17 6.73 25.00
CA ALA A 187 -14.22 5.29 24.75
C ALA A 187 -15.31 4.90 23.74
N LYS A 188 -16.38 5.70 23.62
CA LYS A 188 -17.47 5.49 22.66
C LYS A 188 -18.18 6.80 22.37
N LEU A 189 -17.91 7.39 21.20
CA LEU A 189 -18.70 8.49 20.64
C LEU A 189 -19.59 7.92 19.53
N THR A 190 -20.89 7.83 19.78
CA THR A 190 -21.87 7.52 18.73
C THR A 190 -22.52 8.82 18.29
N VAL A 191 -22.14 9.32 17.12
CA VAL A 191 -22.81 10.45 16.48
C VAL A 191 -23.85 9.89 15.50
N THR A 192 -25.12 10.18 15.73
CA THR A 192 -26.22 9.81 14.82
C THR A 192 -26.72 11.04 14.08
N ASN A 193 -27.12 10.87 12.82
CA ASN A 193 -27.71 11.91 11.97
C ASN A 193 -26.82 13.14 11.69
N ASP A 194 -25.51 13.04 11.89
CA ASP A 194 -24.58 14.07 11.45
C ASP A 194 -24.25 13.88 9.96
N THR A 195 -24.52 14.91 9.17
CA THR A 195 -24.25 14.96 7.73
C THR A 195 -22.89 15.61 7.41
N ASN A 196 -22.18 16.10 8.43
CA ASN A 196 -21.02 16.97 8.33
C ASN A 196 -19.78 16.45 9.08
N LEU A 197 -19.69 15.16 9.46
CA LEU A 197 -18.45 14.57 9.98
C LEU A 197 -17.39 14.47 8.86
N GLY A 198 -16.85 15.62 8.47
CA GLY A 198 -16.00 15.75 7.29
C GLY A 198 -14.51 15.91 7.57
N ILE A 199 -14.06 16.12 8.82
CA ILE A 199 -12.65 16.43 9.08
C ILE A 199 -12.19 15.84 10.42
N ILE A 200 -11.44 14.74 10.39
CA ILE A 200 -10.54 14.37 11.49
C ILE A 200 -9.25 15.15 11.26
N ASN A 201 -9.09 16.30 11.93
CA ASN A 201 -7.93 17.18 11.73
C ASN A 201 -6.61 16.51 12.17
N THR A 202 -6.67 15.72 13.25
CA THR A 202 -5.61 14.86 13.78
C THR A 202 -6.25 13.68 14.53
N GLY A 203 -5.82 12.44 14.28
CA GLY A 203 -6.33 11.25 14.99
C GLY A 203 -6.41 9.99 14.12
N ILE A 204 -6.68 8.84 14.75
CA ILE A 204 -6.90 7.56 14.06
C ILE A 204 -8.41 7.36 13.89
N TRP A 205 -8.87 7.17 12.65
CA TRP A 205 -10.24 6.73 12.38
C TRP A 205 -10.39 5.26 12.80
N ASN A 206 -11.12 4.98 13.88
CA ASN A 206 -11.45 3.63 14.36
C ASN A 206 -12.85 3.14 13.92
N GLY A 207 -13.52 3.87 13.03
CA GLY A 207 -14.82 3.47 12.46
C GLY A 207 -14.69 2.38 11.39
N THR A 208 -15.83 1.99 10.80
CA THR A 208 -15.86 1.12 9.60
C THR A 208 -15.16 1.78 8.41
N THR A 209 -15.06 1.06 7.28
CA THR A 209 -14.47 1.58 6.05
C THR A 209 -15.13 2.88 5.62
N ILE A 210 -14.32 3.84 5.18
CA ILE A 210 -14.83 5.05 4.53
C ILE A 210 -15.34 4.64 3.15
N ALA A 211 -16.61 4.92 2.86
CA ALA A 211 -17.19 4.60 1.57
C ALA A 211 -16.52 5.40 0.44
N THR A 212 -16.52 4.84 -0.76
CA THR A 212 -15.89 5.41 -1.96
C THR A 212 -16.42 6.78 -2.34
N ASN A 213 -17.71 7.06 -2.11
CA ASN A 213 -18.34 8.36 -2.34
C ASN A 213 -17.82 9.47 -1.39
N TYR A 214 -17.12 9.09 -0.33
CA TYR A 214 -16.56 10.01 0.67
C TYR A 214 -15.02 9.99 0.66
N GLY A 215 -14.40 9.63 -0.46
CA GLY A 215 -12.95 9.62 -0.63
C GLY A 215 -12.23 8.40 -0.03
N GLY A 216 -12.98 7.43 0.50
CA GLY A 216 -12.42 6.16 0.96
C GLY A 216 -12.27 5.12 -0.15
N THR A 217 -11.84 3.92 0.22
CA THR A 217 -11.78 2.76 -0.69
C THR A 217 -12.97 1.81 -0.54
N GLY A 218 -13.75 1.93 0.54
CA GLY A 218 -14.82 0.99 0.90
C GLY A 218 -14.33 -0.41 1.32
N LEU A 219 -13.02 -0.65 1.42
CA LEU A 219 -12.43 -1.97 1.64
C LEU A 219 -11.89 -2.14 3.06
N THR A 220 -12.17 -3.30 3.68
CA THR A 220 -11.69 -3.67 5.02
C THR A 220 -10.34 -4.39 5.01
N SER A 221 -9.84 -4.77 3.83
CA SER A 221 -8.58 -5.48 3.66
C SER A 221 -7.93 -5.17 2.31
N PHE A 222 -6.62 -5.39 2.21
CA PHE A 222 -5.83 -5.12 1.02
C PHE A 222 -4.94 -6.30 0.67
N THR A 223 -4.89 -6.65 -0.61
CA THR A 223 -3.95 -7.65 -1.13
C THR A 223 -2.66 -6.96 -1.55
N SER A 224 -1.52 -7.47 -1.10
CA SER A 224 -0.21 -6.93 -1.47
C SER A 224 0.00 -6.99 -3.00
N GLY A 225 0.67 -5.97 -3.55
CA GLY A 225 0.97 -5.90 -4.99
C GLY A 225 -0.21 -5.49 -5.87
N GLN A 226 -1.25 -4.87 -5.32
CA GLN A 226 -2.36 -4.31 -6.11
C GLN A 226 -2.35 -2.78 -6.11
N LEU A 227 -2.86 -2.20 -7.21
CA LEU A 227 -3.17 -0.78 -7.33
C LEU A 227 -4.67 -0.57 -7.17
N PHE A 228 -5.05 0.55 -6.54
CA PHE A 228 -6.43 1.02 -6.49
C PHE A 228 -6.70 1.92 -7.68
N TYR A 229 -7.87 1.76 -8.27
CA TYR A 229 -8.31 2.60 -9.38
C TYR A 229 -9.82 2.81 -9.30
N ALA A 230 -10.32 3.88 -9.91
CA ALA A 230 -11.75 4.08 -10.08
C ALA A 230 -12.27 3.05 -11.11
N SER A 231 -13.00 2.04 -10.65
CA SER A 231 -13.57 1.01 -11.51
C SER A 231 -14.89 1.44 -12.16
N GLY A 232 -15.45 2.55 -11.70
CA GLY A 232 -16.73 3.10 -12.14
C GLY A 232 -17.08 4.35 -11.32
N SER A 233 -18.23 4.96 -11.63
CA SER A 233 -18.71 6.13 -10.90
C SER A 233 -19.01 5.76 -9.44
N GLY A 234 -18.26 6.34 -8.50
CA GLY A 234 -18.42 6.07 -7.08
C GLY A 234 -17.95 4.69 -6.63
N THR A 235 -17.17 3.96 -7.45
CA THR A 235 -16.63 2.64 -7.09
C THR A 235 -15.12 2.59 -7.26
N MET A 236 -14.44 1.99 -6.29
CA MET A 236 -13.01 1.70 -6.34
C MET A 236 -12.82 0.20 -6.60
N GLY A 237 -11.91 -0.14 -7.51
CA GLY A 237 -11.47 -1.50 -7.77
C GLY A 237 -10.01 -1.68 -7.36
N GLN A 238 -9.59 -2.94 -7.30
CA GLN A 238 -8.20 -3.32 -7.18
C GLN A 238 -7.76 -4.06 -8.45
N ILE A 239 -6.56 -3.79 -8.92
CA ILE A 239 -5.93 -4.53 -10.01
C ILE A 239 -4.53 -4.95 -9.58
N ALA A 240 -4.21 -6.23 -9.75
CA ALA A 240 -2.86 -6.72 -9.49
C ALA A 240 -1.88 -6.09 -10.47
N THR A 241 -0.72 -5.64 -9.99
CA THR A 241 0.31 -5.06 -10.87
C THR A 241 0.78 -6.05 -11.92
N SER A 242 0.76 -7.35 -11.60
CA SER A 242 1.04 -8.45 -12.53
C SER A 242 0.04 -8.58 -13.67
N SER A 243 -1.16 -8.01 -13.53
CA SER A 243 -2.26 -8.12 -14.48
C SER A 243 -2.54 -6.81 -15.22
N LEU A 244 -1.68 -5.79 -15.08
CA LEU A 244 -1.82 -4.50 -15.77
C LEU A 244 -1.65 -4.61 -17.29
N GLY A 245 -1.05 -5.70 -17.78
CA GLY A 245 -0.87 -5.92 -19.22
C GLY A 245 0.04 -4.88 -19.90
N LEU A 246 0.95 -4.26 -19.14
CA LEU A 246 1.87 -3.26 -19.69
C LEU A 246 2.81 -3.92 -20.72
N LEU A 247 2.77 -3.40 -21.95
CA LEU A 247 3.72 -3.71 -23.00
C LEU A 247 4.83 -2.65 -23.02
N THR A 248 5.93 -2.94 -23.74
CA THR A 248 7.02 -1.97 -23.95
C THR A 248 6.55 -0.69 -24.64
N THR A 249 5.44 -0.74 -25.38
CA THR A 249 4.83 0.45 -25.99
C THR A 249 4.06 1.33 -25.00
N ASN A 250 3.73 0.83 -23.82
CA ASN A 250 3.00 1.59 -22.79
C ASN A 250 3.93 2.35 -21.84
N VAL A 251 5.24 2.08 -21.87
CA VAL A 251 6.21 2.64 -20.94
C VAL A 251 7.16 3.56 -21.68
N ALA A 252 7.36 4.78 -21.17
CA ALA A 252 8.30 5.72 -21.76
C ALA A 252 9.75 5.26 -21.52
N GLU A 253 10.56 5.30 -22.57
CA GLU A 253 11.91 4.71 -22.56
C GLU A 253 12.93 5.54 -21.76
N GLY A 254 12.79 6.87 -21.75
CA GLY A 254 13.77 7.74 -21.09
C GLY A 254 15.19 7.50 -21.64
N SER A 255 16.15 7.25 -20.74
CA SER A 255 17.53 6.89 -21.10
C SER A 255 17.74 5.40 -21.41
N ASN A 256 16.79 4.54 -21.07
CA ASN A 256 16.86 3.10 -21.28
C ASN A 256 16.08 2.74 -22.55
N LEU A 257 16.78 2.40 -23.62
CA LEU A 257 16.17 2.10 -24.91
C LEU A 257 15.78 0.62 -25.02
N TYR A 258 14.51 0.33 -25.28
CA TYR A 258 14.01 -1.00 -25.61
C TYR A 258 14.62 -1.52 -26.91
N TYR A 259 14.66 -2.85 -26.98
CA TYR A 259 15.07 -3.57 -28.17
C TYR A 259 14.14 -3.26 -29.33
N THR A 260 14.72 -2.79 -30.44
CA THR A 260 14.12 -2.87 -31.76
C THR A 260 15.20 -3.32 -32.72
N ASP A 261 14.84 -4.06 -33.76
CA ASP A 261 15.84 -4.48 -34.75
C ASP A 261 16.55 -3.26 -35.37
N ALA A 262 15.83 -2.15 -35.57
CA ALA A 262 16.40 -0.91 -36.11
C ALA A 262 17.49 -0.30 -35.20
N ARG A 263 17.24 -0.20 -33.89
CA ARG A 263 18.23 0.34 -32.94
C ARG A 263 19.43 -0.58 -32.76
N SER A 264 19.19 -1.88 -32.67
CA SER A 264 20.25 -2.88 -32.60
C SER A 264 21.16 -2.80 -33.82
N ARG A 265 20.59 -2.58 -35.02
CA ARG A 265 21.38 -2.35 -36.23
C ARG A 265 22.12 -1.02 -36.23
N SER A 266 21.50 0.05 -35.72
CA SER A 266 22.13 1.38 -35.65
C SER A 266 23.32 1.45 -34.68
N ALA A 267 23.45 0.52 -33.74
CA ALA A 267 24.58 0.47 -32.80
C ALA A 267 25.86 -0.15 -33.40
N VAL A 268 25.77 -0.78 -34.57
CA VAL A 268 26.89 -1.45 -35.23
C VAL A 268 27.64 -0.48 -36.14
N SER A 269 28.97 -0.49 -36.05
CA SER A 269 29.85 0.25 -36.96
C SER A 269 30.95 -0.67 -37.51
N VAL A 270 31.33 -0.43 -38.76
CA VAL A 270 32.42 -1.15 -39.44
C VAL A 270 33.24 -0.19 -40.27
N THR A 271 34.46 -0.59 -40.59
CA THR A 271 35.35 0.13 -41.50
C THR A 271 35.71 -0.76 -42.68
N THR A 272 36.01 -0.14 -43.82
CA THR A 272 36.43 -0.86 -45.02
C THR A 272 37.64 -1.76 -44.73
N PRO A 273 37.73 -2.95 -45.37
CA PRO A 273 36.89 -3.41 -46.48
C PRO A 273 35.53 -4.04 -46.08
N LEU A 274 35.26 -4.19 -44.78
CA LEU A 274 33.96 -4.68 -44.29
C LEU A 274 32.89 -3.60 -44.45
N SER A 275 31.75 -3.99 -44.99
CA SER A 275 30.56 -3.16 -45.17
C SER A 275 29.41 -3.74 -44.34
N TYR A 276 28.60 -2.85 -43.80
CA TYR A 276 27.42 -3.21 -43.00
C TYR A 276 26.21 -2.42 -43.49
N ASN A 277 25.12 -3.13 -43.81
CA ASN A 277 23.86 -2.51 -44.20
C ASN A 277 22.95 -2.37 -42.98
N SER A 278 22.81 -1.16 -42.45
CA SER A 278 22.01 -0.88 -41.24
C SER A 278 20.49 -1.03 -41.45
N SER A 279 20.01 -1.15 -42.69
CA SER A 279 18.60 -1.43 -42.99
C SER A 279 18.28 -2.92 -42.93
N THR A 280 19.20 -3.79 -43.37
CA THR A 280 18.98 -5.25 -43.45
C THR A 280 19.76 -6.05 -42.41
N GLY A 281 20.77 -5.47 -41.77
CA GLY A 281 21.66 -6.15 -40.81
C GLY A 281 22.74 -7.02 -41.45
N ALA A 282 22.89 -6.96 -42.78
CA ALA A 282 23.85 -7.79 -43.49
C ALA A 282 25.28 -7.22 -43.44
N PHE A 283 26.25 -8.10 -43.18
CA PHE A 283 27.68 -7.82 -43.36
C PHE A 283 28.13 -8.33 -44.73
N SER A 284 28.99 -7.57 -45.41
CA SER A 284 29.57 -7.96 -46.69
C SER A 284 30.99 -7.41 -46.85
N ILE A 285 31.77 -8.02 -47.73
CA ILE A 285 33.07 -7.52 -48.20
C ILE A 285 32.98 -7.56 -49.72
N ALA A 286 33.50 -6.57 -50.43
CA ALA A 286 33.59 -6.59 -51.90
C ALA A 286 34.84 -7.35 -52.36
N PRO A 287 34.87 -7.92 -53.58
CA PRO A 287 36.12 -8.42 -54.16
C PRO A 287 37.20 -7.33 -54.17
N ALA A 288 38.46 -7.71 -53.97
CA ALA A 288 39.58 -6.77 -54.08
C ALA A 288 39.67 -6.18 -55.49
N SER A 289 40.08 -4.92 -55.59
CA SER A 289 40.33 -4.23 -56.86
C SER A 289 41.73 -3.61 -56.88
N THR A 290 42.09 -2.94 -57.97
CA THR A 290 43.37 -2.22 -58.07
C THR A 290 43.46 -1.00 -57.15
N SER A 291 42.35 -0.52 -56.61
CA SER A 291 42.26 0.69 -55.79
C SER A 291 41.59 0.48 -54.43
N ALA A 292 41.10 -0.73 -54.13
CA ALA A 292 40.43 -1.04 -52.87
C ALA A 292 40.75 -2.45 -52.38
N ASN A 293 40.98 -2.57 -51.07
CA ASN A 293 41.11 -3.86 -50.39
C ASN A 293 39.77 -4.60 -50.41
N GLY A 294 39.82 -5.93 -50.49
CA GLY A 294 38.62 -6.79 -50.55
C GLY A 294 38.97 -8.27 -50.47
N TYR A 295 38.01 -9.15 -50.71
CA TYR A 295 38.24 -10.60 -50.72
C TYR A 295 38.76 -11.09 -52.09
N LEU A 296 39.48 -12.22 -52.11
CA LEU A 296 39.83 -12.91 -53.36
C LEU A 296 38.65 -13.80 -53.77
N SER A 297 38.08 -13.55 -54.95
CA SER A 297 37.04 -14.44 -55.47
C SER A 297 37.61 -15.83 -55.77
N SER A 298 36.77 -16.86 -55.86
CA SER A 298 37.20 -18.22 -56.22
C SER A 298 37.88 -18.28 -57.60
N THR A 299 37.43 -17.44 -58.54
CA THR A 299 38.05 -17.26 -59.85
C THR A 299 39.43 -16.62 -59.71
N ASP A 300 39.53 -15.50 -59.00
CA ASP A 300 40.80 -14.79 -58.80
C ASP A 300 41.82 -15.65 -58.05
N TRP A 301 41.36 -16.45 -57.08
CA TRP A 301 42.18 -17.43 -56.38
C TRP A 301 42.78 -18.46 -57.35
N THR A 302 41.97 -18.97 -58.27
CA THR A 302 42.41 -19.91 -59.29
C THR A 302 43.41 -19.25 -60.24
N THR A 303 43.15 -18.02 -60.69
CA THR A 303 44.09 -17.26 -61.51
C THR A 303 45.40 -16.98 -60.77
N PHE A 304 45.36 -16.52 -59.52
CA PHE A 304 46.53 -16.26 -58.69
C PHE A 304 47.41 -17.50 -58.56
N ASN A 305 46.81 -18.66 -58.26
CA ASN A 305 47.53 -19.93 -58.16
C ASN A 305 48.06 -20.44 -59.51
N ASN A 306 47.46 -20.04 -60.63
CA ASN A 306 47.85 -20.48 -61.96
C ASN A 306 48.78 -19.50 -62.70
N LYS A 307 49.15 -18.34 -62.11
CA LYS A 307 50.00 -17.34 -62.79
C LYS A 307 51.40 -17.83 -63.14
N GLU A 308 51.91 -18.85 -62.46
CA GLU A 308 53.13 -19.54 -62.87
C GLU A 308 53.02 -21.02 -62.49
N SER A 309 52.93 -21.90 -63.49
CA SER A 309 53.25 -23.31 -63.27
C SER A 309 54.72 -23.40 -62.88
N VAL A 310 55.09 -24.29 -61.94
CA VAL A 310 56.46 -24.42 -61.44
C VAL A 310 57.46 -24.50 -62.61
N LEU A 311 58.24 -23.43 -62.83
CA LEU A 311 59.27 -23.43 -63.88
C LEU A 311 60.35 -24.44 -63.52
N THR A 312 60.56 -25.40 -64.41
CA THR A 312 61.69 -26.32 -64.34
C THR A 312 62.76 -25.88 -65.34
N PHE A 313 64.00 -25.81 -64.87
CA PHE A 313 65.16 -25.45 -65.69
C PHE A 313 66.06 -26.66 -65.81
N SER A 314 66.46 -26.99 -67.03
CA SER A 314 67.51 -27.98 -67.31
C SER A 314 68.73 -27.27 -67.90
N GLY A 315 69.90 -27.86 -67.64
CA GLY A 315 71.16 -27.32 -68.14
C GLY A 315 71.09 -27.08 -69.66
N PRO A 316 71.57 -25.94 -70.15
CA PRO A 316 72.46 -25.00 -69.46
C PRO A 316 71.76 -23.88 -68.66
N LEU A 317 70.43 -23.75 -68.74
CA LEU A 317 69.71 -22.74 -67.95
C LEU A 317 69.61 -23.17 -66.48
N SER A 318 69.83 -22.24 -65.58
CA SER A 318 69.71 -22.45 -64.13
C SER A 318 69.05 -21.25 -63.47
N ARG A 319 68.24 -21.50 -62.44
CA ARG A 319 67.66 -20.46 -61.59
C ARG A 319 68.30 -20.51 -60.21
N SER A 320 68.86 -19.40 -59.76
CA SER A 320 69.30 -19.19 -58.37
C SER A 320 68.49 -18.06 -57.77
N VAL A 321 67.69 -18.36 -56.74
CA VAL A 321 66.66 -17.47 -56.18
C VAL A 321 65.76 -16.94 -57.31
N ASN A 322 65.91 -15.67 -57.68
CA ASN A 322 65.11 -14.99 -58.71
C ASN A 322 65.90 -14.68 -59.99
N THR A 323 67.14 -15.14 -60.10
CA THR A 323 67.98 -14.94 -61.31
C THR A 323 67.98 -16.20 -62.15
N ILE A 324 67.47 -16.09 -63.37
CA ILE A 324 67.62 -17.11 -64.40
C ILE A 324 68.86 -16.75 -65.22
N SER A 325 69.80 -17.68 -65.32
CA SER A 325 71.06 -17.47 -66.01
C SER A 325 71.50 -18.70 -66.78
N MET A 326 72.40 -18.50 -67.73
CA MET A 326 73.12 -19.55 -68.44
C MET A 326 74.61 -19.33 -68.15
N PRO A 327 75.40 -20.35 -67.77
CA PRO A 327 76.84 -20.18 -67.59
C PRO A 327 77.53 -19.99 -68.95
N SER A 328 78.75 -19.46 -68.95
CA SER A 328 79.59 -19.47 -70.15
C SER A 328 79.97 -20.91 -70.51
N ALA A 329 80.00 -21.24 -71.80
CA ALA A 329 80.40 -22.56 -72.26
C ALA A 329 81.85 -22.87 -71.85
N THR A 330 82.10 -24.12 -71.48
CA THR A 330 83.45 -24.65 -71.21
C THR A 330 83.65 -25.97 -71.95
N GLY A 331 84.83 -26.57 -71.87
CA GLY A 331 85.09 -27.90 -72.46
C GLY A 331 84.23 -29.04 -71.89
N SER A 332 83.47 -28.81 -70.81
CA SER A 332 82.65 -29.85 -70.17
C SER A 332 81.25 -29.37 -69.76
N VAL A 333 80.90 -28.11 -70.00
CA VAL A 333 79.61 -27.52 -69.63
C VAL A 333 79.05 -26.73 -70.80
N ASN A 334 77.84 -27.08 -71.25
CA ASN A 334 77.10 -26.31 -72.24
C ASN A 334 76.79 -24.91 -71.69
N GLY A 335 76.84 -23.88 -72.52
CA GLY A 335 76.64 -22.50 -72.08
C GLY A 335 76.65 -21.49 -73.23
N TYR A 336 76.65 -20.19 -72.90
CA TYR A 336 76.80 -19.13 -73.90
C TYR A 336 78.28 -18.92 -74.26
N LEU A 337 78.55 -18.51 -75.50
CA LEU A 337 79.88 -18.02 -75.86
C LEU A 337 80.04 -16.58 -75.36
N VAL A 338 81.06 -16.32 -74.56
CA VAL A 338 81.43 -14.94 -74.21
C VAL A 338 81.90 -14.22 -75.48
N SER A 339 81.77 -12.88 -75.52
CA SER A 339 82.06 -12.08 -76.73
C SER A 339 83.49 -12.26 -77.27
N THR A 340 84.46 -12.45 -76.38
CA THR A 340 85.86 -12.76 -76.73
C THR A 340 86.01 -14.13 -77.40
N ASP A 341 85.33 -15.14 -76.88
CA ASP A 341 85.34 -16.51 -77.40
C ASP A 341 84.61 -16.57 -78.74
N TRP A 342 83.51 -15.83 -78.89
CA TRP A 342 82.80 -15.70 -80.16
C TRP A 342 83.71 -15.09 -81.24
N THR A 343 84.45 -14.02 -80.90
CA THR A 343 85.40 -13.39 -81.83
C THR A 343 86.52 -14.35 -82.23
N THR A 344 87.02 -15.14 -81.27
CA THR A 344 88.03 -16.18 -81.54
C THR A 344 87.48 -17.31 -82.40
N PHE A 345 86.27 -17.81 -82.12
CA PHE A 345 85.61 -18.84 -82.91
C PHE A 345 85.42 -18.39 -84.36
N ASN A 346 84.93 -17.16 -84.56
CA ASN A 346 84.71 -16.62 -85.91
C ASN A 346 86.00 -16.31 -86.67
N ASN A 347 87.09 -15.95 -85.97
CA ASN A 347 88.38 -15.69 -86.61
C ASN A 347 89.17 -16.97 -86.94
N LYS A 348 88.78 -18.15 -86.42
CA LYS A 348 89.51 -19.41 -86.64
C LYS A 348 89.32 -20.02 -88.04
N GLN A 349 88.33 -19.57 -88.81
CA GLN A 349 88.18 -19.96 -90.21
C GLN A 349 87.38 -18.89 -90.96
N ASN A 350 87.98 -18.26 -91.99
CA ASN A 350 87.22 -17.40 -92.90
C ASN A 350 86.24 -18.30 -93.67
N GLY A 351 84.93 -18.16 -93.41
CA GLY A 351 83.86 -19.09 -93.80
C GLY A 351 83.60 -19.26 -95.31
N SER A 352 84.58 -19.00 -96.18
CA SER A 352 84.40 -19.15 -97.63
C SER A 352 85.66 -19.40 -98.46
N THR A 353 86.82 -19.70 -97.87
CA THR A 353 88.01 -20.03 -98.68
C THR A 353 88.78 -21.19 -98.07
N ASN A 354 89.23 -22.12 -98.92
CA ASN A 354 90.24 -23.13 -98.59
C ASN A 354 91.38 -22.51 -97.77
N LEU A 355 92.00 -23.29 -96.89
CA LEU A 355 93.15 -22.87 -96.09
C LEU A 355 94.27 -22.32 -97.01
N THR A 356 94.36 -20.99 -97.17
CA THR A 356 95.26 -20.35 -98.14
C THR A 356 96.66 -20.10 -97.59
N SER A 357 96.84 -20.16 -96.28
CA SER A 357 98.15 -20.12 -95.64
C SER A 357 98.10 -20.77 -94.25
N ILE A 358 99.20 -21.39 -93.85
CA ILE A 358 99.42 -21.88 -92.49
C ILE A 358 100.53 -21.03 -91.90
N ALA A 359 100.21 -20.21 -90.88
CA ALA A 359 101.14 -19.24 -90.32
C ALA A 359 102.32 -19.90 -89.55
N SER A 360 102.13 -21.11 -89.01
CA SER A 360 103.19 -21.89 -88.38
C SER A 360 102.76 -23.35 -88.22
N ILE A 361 103.62 -24.29 -88.57
CA ILE A 361 103.42 -25.72 -88.33
C ILE A 361 104.37 -26.10 -87.20
N ALA A 362 103.83 -26.26 -85.99
CA ALA A 362 104.60 -26.78 -84.87
C ALA A 362 104.50 -28.31 -84.88
N THR A 363 105.51 -28.99 -85.43
CA THR A 363 105.66 -30.44 -85.28
C THR A 363 106.82 -30.73 -84.34
N THR A 364 106.54 -31.28 -83.16
CA THR A 364 107.59 -31.84 -82.28
C THR A 364 108.06 -33.22 -82.73
N THR A 365 107.33 -33.90 -83.63
CA THR A 365 107.78 -35.10 -84.39
C THR A 365 106.75 -35.44 -85.48
N GLY A 366 107.12 -35.36 -86.76
CA GLY A 366 106.29 -35.83 -87.89
C GLY A 366 106.51 -35.06 -89.21
N ASN A 367 106.59 -35.78 -90.34
CA ASN A 367 106.78 -35.19 -91.68
C ASN A 367 105.53 -34.42 -92.14
N LEU A 368 105.70 -33.19 -92.64
CA LEU A 368 104.66 -32.47 -93.35
C LEU A 368 104.59 -32.98 -94.80
N ILE A 369 103.46 -33.57 -95.17
CA ILE A 369 103.20 -34.01 -96.53
C ILE A 369 102.18 -33.06 -97.16
N ILE A 370 102.59 -32.32 -98.20
CA ILE A 370 101.72 -31.42 -98.96
C ILE A 370 101.41 -32.07 -100.32
N ALA A 371 100.13 -32.32 -100.60
CA ALA A 371 99.68 -32.69 -101.95
C ALA A 371 99.39 -31.41 -102.74
N ASN A 372 99.98 -31.25 -103.93
CA ASN A 372 99.56 -30.20 -104.87
C ASN A 372 98.90 -30.82 -106.09
N GLY A 373 97.69 -31.36 -105.91
CA GLY A 373 96.71 -31.68 -106.96
C GLY A 373 97.08 -32.75 -108.00
N THR A 374 98.36 -32.97 -108.30
CA THR A 374 98.88 -33.86 -109.33
C THR A 374 100.04 -34.72 -108.81
N GLY A 375 100.36 -34.65 -107.52
CA GLY A 375 101.39 -35.46 -106.88
C GLY A 375 101.79 -34.96 -105.49
N TRP A 376 102.44 -35.84 -104.72
CA TRP A 376 102.99 -35.55 -103.41
C TRP A 376 104.47 -35.18 -103.56
N THR A 377 104.86 -33.98 -103.15
CA THR A 377 106.29 -33.60 -103.08
C THR A 377 106.64 -33.39 -101.61
N GLY A 378 107.54 -34.24 -101.09
CA GLY A 378 108.05 -34.10 -99.73
C GLY A 378 109.21 -33.12 -99.69
N LEU A 379 109.10 -32.05 -98.92
CA LEU A 379 110.21 -31.15 -98.62
C LEU A 379 110.81 -31.50 -97.27
N ILE A 380 112.02 -32.05 -97.27
CA ILE A 380 112.78 -32.33 -96.05
C ILE A 380 113.62 -31.09 -95.74
N VAL A 381 113.24 -30.33 -94.72
CA VAL A 381 114.03 -29.18 -94.27
C VAL A 381 115.08 -29.67 -93.26
N GLY A 382 116.35 -29.69 -93.66
CA GLY A 382 117.48 -30.01 -92.78
C GLY A 382 117.72 -28.92 -91.73
N ALA A 383 118.28 -29.32 -90.58
CA ALA A 383 118.37 -28.57 -89.32
C ALA A 383 119.05 -27.17 -89.34
N ASN A 384 119.46 -26.64 -90.49
CA ASN A 384 120.14 -25.35 -90.61
C ASN A 384 119.40 -24.31 -91.47
N GLY A 385 118.09 -24.47 -91.67
CA GLY A 385 117.22 -23.36 -92.08
C GLY A 385 117.50 -22.75 -93.45
N LYS A 386 117.98 -23.54 -94.42
CA LYS A 386 117.87 -23.19 -95.84
C LYS A 386 117.23 -24.36 -96.58
N VAL A 387 116.15 -24.04 -97.28
CA VAL A 387 115.50 -24.89 -98.28
C VAL A 387 116.34 -24.87 -99.54
#